data_AF-A0A533VKR6-F1
#
_entry.id   AF-A0A533VKR6-F1
#
_cell.length_a   1.000
_cell.length_b   1.000
_cell.length_c   1.000
_cell.angle_alpha   90.00
_cell.angle_beta   90.00
_cell.angle_gamma   90.00
#
_symmetry.space_group_name_H-M   'P 1'
#
loop_
_entity.id
_entity.type
_entity.pdbx_description
1 polymer ?
#
loop_
_entity_poly.entity_id
_entity_poly.type
_entity_poly.pdbx_seq_one_letter_code
_entity_poly.pdbx_strand_id
1 'polypeptide(L)'
;MKDHSFIERKLTSAGLVALDKFYIGILFAGIVSVLLLSTHDAAATTTSLDGSGACISLGGSWDNPTSTCSVHNLIINAGDSLDILSGVTLSIGPGDALDNSGTINILSGGHITATGARQGFVALTNRAGGEVNNQGSMAYENCRMENSGTINNKGNISIDNGALFNAASGTINNNLPGTITASGVTGEVNRGTINNRGIITVTNEAGLENDGTLNNNWSGHIDIAAGTEGFGNTGTLNNNGHFDAAAPVENLGIINNRGSMSLLVFFTNSEGATLNNSGQGTFINQGGLANFAIINNHALIDNRNNQIDNMNSGTINNTFGTIDNRGGIINILGNPVNNECP
;
A
#
# COMPACT_ATOMS: atom_id res chain seq x y z
N MET A 1 -64.21 -57.97 4.70
CA MET A 1 -64.88 -56.73 4.26
C MET A 1 -63.77 -55.81 3.76
N LYS A 2 -63.66 -55.67 2.42
CA LYS A 2 -62.74 -54.80 1.64
C LYS A 2 -61.23 -54.97 1.89
N ASP A 3 -60.31 -54.79 0.95
CA ASP A 3 -60.22 -54.65 -0.51
C ASP A 3 -58.71 -54.44 -0.79
N HIS A 4 -58.34 -54.37 -2.07
CA HIS A 4 -57.10 -53.84 -2.64
C HIS A 4 -56.03 -54.86 -3.07
N SER A 5 -56.22 -55.29 -4.31
CA SER A 5 -55.19 -55.70 -5.25
C SER A 5 -54.06 -54.67 -5.37
N PHE A 6 -52.81 -55.13 -5.35
CA PHE A 6 -51.67 -54.36 -5.87
C PHE A 6 -51.06 -55.11 -7.05
N ILE A 7 -51.20 -54.51 -8.23
CA ILE A 7 -50.57 -54.94 -9.48
C ILE A 7 -49.10 -54.50 -9.39
N GLU A 8 -48.18 -55.45 -9.18
CA GLU A 8 -46.75 -55.20 -9.38
C GLU A 8 -46.45 -55.04 -10.87
N ARG A 9 -46.28 -53.79 -11.30
CA ARG A 9 -45.74 -53.47 -12.61
C ARG A 9 -44.22 -53.38 -12.49
N LYS A 10 -43.53 -54.46 -12.88
CA LYS A 10 -42.07 -54.50 -13.04
C LYS A 10 -41.61 -53.35 -13.94
N LEU A 11 -40.95 -52.33 -13.37
CA LEU A 11 -40.08 -51.44 -14.13
C LEU A 11 -38.80 -52.22 -14.47
N THR A 12 -38.65 -52.59 -15.74
CA THR A 12 -37.45 -53.23 -16.28
C THR A 12 -36.27 -52.26 -16.26
N SER A 13 -35.10 -52.76 -15.85
CA SER A 13 -33.82 -52.06 -15.67
C SER A 13 -33.33 -51.22 -16.87
N ALA A 14 -33.87 -51.42 -18.07
CA ALA A 14 -33.53 -50.63 -19.25
C ALA A 14 -33.94 -49.13 -19.13
N GLY A 15 -34.99 -48.82 -18.37
CA GLY A 15 -35.47 -47.43 -18.21
C GLY A 15 -34.57 -46.57 -17.30
N LEU A 16 -33.90 -47.18 -16.31
CA LEU A 16 -32.99 -46.46 -15.41
C LEU A 16 -31.65 -46.14 -16.09
N VAL A 17 -31.14 -47.03 -16.94
CA VAL A 17 -29.87 -46.85 -17.66
C VAL A 17 -29.98 -45.79 -18.78
N ALA A 18 -31.19 -45.59 -19.32
CA ALA A 18 -31.44 -44.56 -20.32
C ALA A 18 -31.49 -43.14 -19.74
N LEU A 19 -32.00 -42.97 -18.50
CA LEU A 19 -31.99 -41.67 -17.83
C LEU A 19 -30.56 -41.22 -17.51
N ASP A 20 -29.71 -42.12 -17.01
CA ASP A 20 -28.36 -41.80 -16.55
C ASP A 20 -27.45 -41.27 -17.69
N LYS A 21 -27.58 -41.85 -18.89
CA LYS A 21 -26.82 -41.40 -20.08
C LYS A 21 -27.30 -40.05 -20.62
N PHE A 22 -28.60 -39.74 -20.48
CA PHE A 22 -29.17 -38.48 -20.97
C PHE A 22 -28.78 -37.31 -20.07
N TYR A 23 -28.76 -37.51 -18.74
CA TYR A 23 -28.30 -36.51 -17.78
C TYR A 23 -26.80 -36.27 -17.87
N ILE A 24 -25.98 -37.31 -18.05
CA ILE A 24 -24.53 -37.13 -18.27
C ILE A 24 -24.27 -36.36 -19.57
N GLY A 25 -25.03 -36.64 -20.65
CA GLY A 25 -24.90 -35.90 -21.91
C GLY A 25 -25.25 -34.42 -21.80
N ILE A 26 -26.32 -34.07 -21.08
CA ILE A 26 -26.71 -32.67 -20.82
C ILE A 26 -25.71 -31.98 -19.89
N LEU A 27 -25.20 -32.68 -18.87
CA LEU A 27 -24.17 -32.15 -17.97
C LEU A 27 -22.86 -31.90 -18.72
N PHE A 28 -22.45 -32.80 -19.63
CA PHE A 28 -21.26 -32.63 -20.45
C PHE A 28 -21.44 -31.53 -21.49
N ALA A 29 -22.61 -31.44 -22.14
CA ALA A 29 -22.92 -30.35 -23.07
C ALA A 29 -23.01 -28.99 -22.35
N GLY A 30 -23.49 -28.96 -21.10
CA GLY A 30 -23.51 -27.78 -20.24
C GLY A 30 -22.12 -27.37 -19.74
N ILE A 31 -21.26 -28.32 -19.39
CA ILE A 31 -19.87 -28.05 -18.98
C ILE A 31 -19.03 -27.62 -20.19
N VAL A 32 -19.22 -28.25 -21.36
CA VAL A 32 -18.56 -27.87 -22.61
C VAL A 32 -19.08 -26.52 -23.12
N SER A 33 -20.36 -26.19 -22.96
CA SER A 33 -20.86 -24.85 -23.31
C SER A 33 -20.39 -23.78 -22.33
N VAL A 34 -20.23 -24.08 -21.03
CA VAL A 34 -19.60 -23.16 -20.06
C VAL A 34 -18.09 -23.01 -20.32
N LEU A 35 -17.40 -24.05 -20.81
CA LEU A 35 -15.99 -24.00 -21.22
C LEU A 35 -15.76 -23.40 -22.63
N LEU A 36 -16.78 -23.34 -23.48
CA LEU A 36 -16.72 -22.69 -24.79
C LEU A 36 -17.32 -21.27 -24.78
N LEU A 37 -18.09 -20.93 -23.74
CA LEU A 37 -18.53 -19.57 -23.42
C LEU A 37 -17.67 -18.92 -22.35
N SER A 38 -16.65 -19.61 -21.81
CA SER A 38 -15.50 -18.89 -21.27
C SER A 38 -14.89 -18.17 -22.46
N THR A 39 -15.24 -16.91 -22.59
CA THR A 39 -14.65 -16.00 -23.57
C THR A 39 -13.15 -16.19 -23.47
N HIS A 40 -12.60 -16.81 -24.50
CA HIS A 40 -11.19 -16.79 -24.79
C HIS A 40 -10.71 -15.35 -24.58
N ASP A 41 -9.95 -15.10 -23.52
CA ASP A 41 -8.92 -14.09 -23.58
C ASP A 41 -7.78 -14.68 -24.43
N ALA A 42 -8.05 -14.77 -25.74
CA ALA A 42 -7.10 -15.24 -26.73
C ALA A 42 -6.40 -14.05 -27.38
N ALA A 43 -5.85 -13.17 -26.55
CA ALA A 43 -4.54 -12.54 -26.70
C ALA A 43 -4.45 -11.50 -25.59
N ALA A 44 -3.56 -11.73 -24.62
CA ALA A 44 -2.97 -10.67 -23.81
C ALA A 44 -2.64 -9.49 -24.74
N THR A 45 -3.44 -8.43 -24.73
CA THR A 45 -3.28 -7.34 -25.68
C THR A 45 -2.27 -6.37 -25.09
N THR A 46 -1.07 -6.34 -25.66
CA THR A 46 -0.09 -5.31 -25.34
C THR A 46 -0.36 -4.09 -26.21
N THR A 47 -0.75 -2.98 -25.60
CA THR A 47 -0.88 -1.68 -26.26
C THR A 47 0.29 -0.80 -25.87
N SER A 48 1.07 -0.34 -26.85
CA SER A 48 2.10 0.69 -26.62
C SER A 48 1.53 2.05 -26.98
N LEU A 49 1.41 2.93 -25.98
CA LEU A 49 0.98 4.30 -26.15
C LEU A 49 2.17 5.14 -26.64
N ASP A 50 2.29 5.28 -27.96
CA ASP A 50 3.39 5.97 -28.67
C ASP A 50 2.96 7.21 -29.45
N GLY A 51 1.65 7.49 -29.52
CA GLY A 51 1.11 8.58 -30.32
C GLY A 51 -0.40 8.51 -30.50
N SER A 52 -0.90 9.30 -31.47
CA SER A 52 -2.34 9.50 -31.69
C SER A 52 -3.10 8.23 -32.05
N GLY A 53 -2.51 7.35 -32.86
CA GLY A 53 -3.14 6.08 -33.26
C GLY A 53 -3.41 5.16 -32.07
N ALA A 54 -2.38 4.96 -31.24
CA ALA A 54 -2.52 4.20 -30.00
C ALA A 54 -3.52 4.84 -29.04
N CYS A 55 -3.49 6.18 -28.90
CA CYS A 55 -4.45 6.88 -28.05
C CYS A 55 -5.91 6.67 -28.48
N ILE A 56 -6.20 6.78 -29.78
CA ILE A 56 -7.54 6.55 -30.33
C ILE A 56 -7.97 5.10 -30.11
N SER A 57 -7.04 4.14 -30.19
CA SER A 57 -7.32 2.71 -29.93
C SER A 57 -7.73 2.44 -28.48
N LEU A 58 -7.24 3.25 -27.54
CA LEU A 58 -7.64 3.25 -26.13
C LEU A 58 -8.95 4.02 -25.88
N GLY A 59 -9.61 4.52 -26.92
CA GLY A 59 -10.79 5.39 -26.80
C GLY A 59 -10.47 6.81 -26.33
N GLY A 60 -9.22 7.23 -26.40
CA GLY A 60 -8.75 8.55 -25.98
C GLY A 60 -8.72 9.61 -27.08
N SER A 61 -8.40 10.83 -26.67
CA SER A 61 -8.12 11.98 -27.54
C SER A 61 -6.68 12.42 -27.39
N TRP A 62 -5.98 12.61 -28.52
CA TRP A 62 -4.56 12.97 -28.53
C TRP A 62 -4.34 14.47 -28.69
N ASP A 63 -3.49 15.04 -27.84
CA ASP A 63 -3.00 16.41 -27.91
C ASP A 63 -1.53 16.45 -28.37
N ASN A 64 -1.31 16.86 -29.63
CA ASN A 64 0.02 16.85 -30.26
C ASN A 64 1.06 17.75 -29.56
N PRO A 65 0.75 19.01 -29.18
CA PRO A 65 1.71 19.89 -28.53
C PRO A 65 2.30 19.33 -27.23
N THR A 66 1.49 18.60 -26.45
CA THR A 66 1.90 18.06 -25.15
C THR A 66 2.21 16.56 -25.20
N SER A 67 1.96 15.90 -26.34
CA SER A 67 2.03 14.44 -26.46
C SER A 67 1.18 13.72 -25.40
N THR A 68 -0.03 14.22 -25.18
CA THR A 68 -0.95 13.74 -24.14
C THR A 68 -2.09 12.95 -24.77
N CYS A 69 -2.35 11.76 -24.25
CA CYS A 69 -3.55 10.99 -24.51
C CYS A 69 -4.53 11.14 -23.35
N SER A 70 -5.64 11.83 -23.57
CA SER A 70 -6.72 11.94 -22.59
C SER A 70 -7.73 10.81 -22.78
N VAL A 71 -7.93 9.96 -21.77
CA VAL A 71 -8.85 8.82 -21.82
C VAL A 71 -10.06 9.03 -20.91
N HIS A 72 -11.17 8.39 -21.26
CA HIS A 72 -12.37 8.34 -20.42
C HIS A 72 -12.60 6.90 -19.98
N ASN A 73 -12.55 6.64 -18.67
CA ASN A 73 -12.79 5.33 -18.07
C ASN A 73 -12.05 4.17 -18.77
N LEU A 74 -10.72 4.15 -18.63
CA LEU A 74 -9.89 3.12 -19.22
C LEU A 74 -9.85 1.88 -18.33
N ILE A 75 -10.08 0.71 -18.93
CA ILE A 75 -10.00 -0.59 -18.25
C ILE A 75 -8.88 -1.40 -18.90
N ILE A 76 -7.95 -1.91 -18.08
CA ILE A 76 -6.92 -2.87 -18.49
C ILE A 76 -7.29 -4.21 -17.87
N ASN A 77 -7.71 -5.18 -18.68
CA ASN A 77 -8.18 -6.47 -18.16
C ASN A 77 -7.01 -7.33 -17.70
N ALA A 78 -7.32 -8.35 -16.90
CA ALA A 78 -6.33 -9.39 -16.58
C ALA A 78 -5.83 -10.03 -17.88
N GLY A 79 -4.51 -10.12 -18.04
CA GLY A 79 -3.87 -10.58 -19.28
C GLY A 79 -3.41 -9.44 -20.18
N ASP A 80 -4.07 -8.28 -20.18
CA ASP A 80 -3.68 -7.13 -21.00
C ASP A 80 -2.47 -6.38 -20.44
N SER A 81 -1.75 -5.67 -21.31
CA SER A 81 -0.65 -4.80 -20.92
C SER A 81 -0.74 -3.43 -21.61
N LEU A 82 -0.48 -2.36 -20.88
CA LEU A 82 -0.35 -1.00 -21.40
C LEU A 82 1.06 -0.47 -21.14
N ASP A 83 1.80 -0.14 -22.20
CA ASP A 83 3.10 0.50 -22.11
C ASP A 83 2.98 1.98 -22.45
N ILE A 84 3.33 2.86 -21.50
CA ILE A 84 3.39 4.30 -21.71
C ILE A 84 4.83 4.67 -22.01
N LEU A 85 5.08 5.05 -23.26
CA LEU A 85 6.44 5.30 -23.77
C LEU A 85 6.99 6.66 -23.33
N SER A 86 8.30 6.80 -23.48
CA SER A 86 9.02 8.04 -23.18
C SER A 86 8.44 9.22 -23.95
N GLY A 87 8.20 10.34 -23.26
CA GLY A 87 7.67 11.57 -23.82
C GLY A 87 6.15 11.58 -23.98
N VAL A 88 5.45 10.53 -23.57
CA VAL A 88 3.99 10.43 -23.66
C VAL A 88 3.34 10.53 -22.30
N THR A 89 2.24 11.26 -22.23
CA THR A 89 1.41 11.38 -21.02
C THR A 89 0.06 10.71 -21.24
N LEU A 90 -0.32 9.78 -20.37
CA LEU A 90 -1.70 9.32 -20.22
C LEU A 90 -2.40 10.21 -19.19
N SER A 91 -3.43 10.93 -19.62
CA SER A 91 -4.20 11.85 -18.77
C SER A 91 -5.57 11.28 -18.46
N ILE A 92 -5.89 11.23 -17.16
CA ILE A 92 -7.17 10.81 -16.62
C ILE A 92 -7.91 12.06 -16.13
N GLY A 93 -9.00 12.38 -16.83
CA GLY A 93 -9.76 13.60 -16.59
C GLY A 93 -10.57 13.58 -15.28
N PRO A 94 -11.09 14.75 -14.87
CA PRO A 94 -12.00 14.85 -13.74
C PRO A 94 -13.25 13.97 -13.92
N GLY A 95 -13.39 12.95 -13.08
CA GLY A 95 -14.53 12.03 -13.11
C GLY A 95 -14.29 10.75 -13.92
N ASP A 96 -13.14 10.65 -14.59
CA ASP A 96 -12.70 9.44 -15.29
C ASP A 96 -11.82 8.57 -14.42
N ALA A 97 -11.83 7.25 -14.63
CA ALA A 97 -11.00 6.32 -13.89
C ALA A 97 -10.11 5.45 -14.79
N LEU A 98 -9.00 4.98 -14.23
CA LEU A 98 -8.19 3.89 -14.76
C LEU A 98 -8.33 2.68 -13.84
N ASP A 99 -8.98 1.63 -14.34
CA ASP A 99 -9.18 0.36 -13.62
C ASP A 99 -8.26 -0.71 -14.19
N ASN A 100 -7.25 -1.11 -13.40
CA ASN A 100 -6.23 -2.06 -13.81
C ASN A 100 -6.42 -3.41 -13.13
N SER A 101 -6.59 -4.45 -13.93
CA SER A 101 -6.45 -5.86 -13.54
C SER A 101 -5.33 -6.58 -14.31
N GLY A 102 -4.69 -5.90 -15.27
CA GLY A 102 -3.56 -6.39 -16.06
C GLY A 102 -2.25 -5.74 -15.65
N THR A 103 -1.40 -5.44 -16.64
CA THR A 103 -0.08 -4.81 -16.42
C THR A 103 -0.04 -3.40 -17.02
N ILE A 104 0.46 -2.43 -16.25
CA ILE A 104 0.75 -1.08 -16.74
C ILE A 104 2.24 -0.83 -16.58
N ASN A 105 2.95 -0.57 -17.66
CA ASN A 105 4.36 -0.21 -17.65
C ASN A 105 4.52 1.27 -18.02
N ILE A 106 4.98 2.07 -17.07
CA ILE A 106 5.30 3.48 -17.30
C ILE A 106 6.80 3.55 -17.52
N LEU A 107 7.22 3.64 -18.77
CA LEU A 107 8.64 3.63 -19.09
C LEU A 107 9.31 4.93 -18.65
N SER A 108 10.64 4.94 -18.57
CA SER A 108 11.40 6.17 -18.25
C SER A 108 11.00 7.30 -19.20
N GLY A 109 10.56 8.42 -18.62
CA GLY A 109 10.05 9.59 -19.37
C GLY A 109 8.59 9.49 -19.82
N GLY A 110 7.89 8.38 -19.56
CA GLY A 110 6.44 8.27 -19.69
C GLY A 110 5.73 8.77 -18.44
N HIS A 111 4.49 9.22 -18.58
CA HIS A 111 3.75 9.88 -17.51
C HIS A 111 2.31 9.38 -17.40
N ILE A 112 1.82 9.20 -16.17
CA ILE A 112 0.38 9.19 -15.87
C ILE A 112 0.07 10.44 -15.07
N THR A 113 -0.95 11.19 -15.50
CA THR A 113 -1.48 12.33 -14.75
C THR A 113 -2.96 12.14 -14.51
N ALA A 114 -3.42 12.46 -13.31
CA ALA A 114 -4.83 12.48 -12.98
C ALA A 114 -5.20 13.69 -12.14
N THR A 115 -6.35 14.28 -12.44
CA THR A 115 -6.91 15.38 -11.66
C THR A 115 -8.33 15.03 -11.25
N GLY A 116 -8.59 15.01 -9.94
CA GLY A 116 -9.92 14.72 -9.42
C GLY A 116 -10.88 15.90 -9.62
N ALA A 117 -12.15 15.59 -9.92
CA ALA A 117 -13.22 16.60 -9.95
C ALA A 117 -13.51 17.20 -8.56
N ARG A 118 -13.13 16.48 -7.51
CA ARG A 118 -13.21 16.85 -6.10
C ARG A 118 -12.21 15.99 -5.32
N GLN A 119 -11.76 16.50 -4.17
CA GLN A 119 -10.93 15.73 -3.24
C GLN A 119 -11.55 14.35 -2.96
N GLY A 120 -10.71 13.32 -2.99
CA GLY A 120 -11.12 11.95 -2.70
C GLY A 120 -11.69 11.16 -3.88
N PHE A 121 -11.76 11.72 -5.10
CA PHE A 121 -12.16 10.96 -6.29
C PHE A 121 -11.13 9.87 -6.64
N VAL A 122 -11.54 8.63 -6.92
CA VAL A 122 -10.60 7.55 -7.27
C VAL A 122 -10.28 7.60 -8.76
N ALA A 123 -9.05 8.02 -9.09
CA ALA A 123 -8.60 8.12 -10.48
C ALA A 123 -7.89 6.87 -10.96
N LEU A 124 -7.23 6.12 -10.06
CA LEU A 124 -6.62 4.83 -10.38
C LEU A 124 -7.03 3.78 -9.36
N THR A 125 -7.51 2.64 -9.87
CA THR A 125 -7.71 1.41 -9.10
C THR A 125 -6.82 0.31 -9.67
N ASN A 126 -5.81 -0.12 -8.92
CA ASN A 126 -5.04 -1.32 -9.24
C ASN A 126 -5.62 -2.51 -8.48
N ARG A 127 -6.40 -3.35 -9.15
CA ARG A 127 -7.09 -4.49 -8.53
C ARG A 127 -6.12 -5.58 -8.12
N ALA A 128 -6.60 -6.50 -7.28
CA ALA A 128 -5.86 -7.71 -6.97
C ALA A 128 -5.49 -8.46 -8.26
N GLY A 129 -4.22 -8.83 -8.40
CA GLY A 129 -3.67 -9.43 -9.62
C GLY A 129 -3.14 -8.40 -10.65
N GLY A 130 -3.54 -7.13 -10.54
CA GLY A 130 -3.00 -6.05 -11.36
C GLY A 130 -1.59 -5.64 -10.94
N GLU A 131 -0.79 -5.24 -11.93
CA GLU A 131 0.58 -4.77 -11.76
C GLU A 131 0.79 -3.39 -12.39
N VAL A 132 1.40 -2.47 -11.64
CA VAL A 132 1.86 -1.17 -12.15
C VAL A 132 3.37 -1.06 -11.96
N ASN A 133 4.10 -0.96 -13.07
CA ASN A 133 5.55 -0.83 -13.12
C ASN A 133 5.93 0.60 -13.50
N ASN A 134 6.18 1.44 -12.50
CA ASN A 134 6.53 2.84 -12.71
C ASN A 134 8.05 3.04 -12.80
N GLN A 135 8.56 3.38 -13.98
CA GLN A 135 9.91 3.88 -14.22
C GLN A 135 9.93 5.35 -14.65
N GLY A 136 8.77 5.92 -14.99
CA GLY A 136 8.58 7.31 -15.39
C GLY A 136 8.04 8.15 -14.23
N SER A 137 6.87 8.77 -14.43
CA SER A 137 6.18 9.43 -13.32
C SER A 137 4.68 9.21 -13.31
N MET A 138 4.14 9.37 -12.11
CA MET A 138 2.73 9.31 -11.81
C MET A 138 2.39 10.51 -10.93
N ALA A 139 1.45 11.35 -11.36
CA ALA A 139 1.04 12.55 -10.63
C ALA A 139 -0.48 12.58 -10.45
N TYR A 140 -0.92 12.67 -9.20
CA TYR A 140 -2.32 12.66 -8.80
C TYR A 140 -2.62 13.93 -8.04
N GLU A 141 -3.54 14.73 -8.55
CA GLU A 141 -3.98 15.97 -7.92
C GLU A 141 -5.45 15.85 -7.52
N ASN A 142 -5.80 16.18 -6.28
CA ASN A 142 -7.17 16.15 -5.78
C ASN A 142 -7.88 14.79 -5.94
N CYS A 143 -7.13 13.68 -6.04
CA CYS A 143 -7.68 12.36 -6.31
C CYS A 143 -6.93 11.25 -5.55
N ARG A 144 -7.51 10.05 -5.56
CA ARG A 144 -7.02 8.87 -4.87
C ARG A 144 -6.50 7.85 -5.85
N MET A 145 -5.48 7.15 -5.39
CA MET A 145 -5.04 5.88 -5.93
C MET A 145 -5.38 4.78 -4.96
N GLU A 146 -6.01 3.71 -5.45
CA GLU A 146 -6.29 2.52 -4.67
C GLU A 146 -5.49 1.34 -5.22
N ASN A 147 -4.70 0.72 -4.36
CA ASN A 147 -3.90 -0.45 -4.70
C ASN A 147 -4.33 -1.67 -3.89
N SER A 148 -4.85 -2.68 -4.59
CA SER A 148 -5.07 -4.03 -4.07
C SER A 148 -4.17 -5.08 -4.75
N GLY A 149 -3.44 -4.67 -5.80
CA GLY A 149 -2.45 -5.48 -6.53
C GLY A 149 -1.00 -5.12 -6.17
N THR A 150 -0.11 -5.10 -7.16
CA THR A 150 1.30 -4.74 -6.97
C THR A 150 1.65 -3.44 -7.69
N ILE A 151 2.29 -2.51 -6.99
CA ILE A 151 2.95 -1.34 -7.58
C ILE A 151 4.46 -1.50 -7.39
N ASN A 152 5.21 -1.54 -8.48
CA ASN A 152 6.67 -1.52 -8.49
C ASN A 152 7.13 -0.12 -8.92
N ASN A 153 7.53 0.70 -7.97
CA ASN A 153 8.00 2.04 -8.22
C ASN A 153 9.53 2.09 -8.30
N LYS A 154 10.04 2.65 -9.40
CA LYS A 154 11.43 3.10 -9.61
C LYS A 154 11.47 4.55 -10.13
N GLY A 155 10.31 5.12 -10.45
CA GLY A 155 10.13 6.50 -10.89
C GLY A 155 9.58 7.38 -9.77
N ASN A 156 8.89 8.45 -10.14
CA ASN A 156 8.23 9.34 -9.17
C ASN A 156 6.73 9.05 -9.07
N ILE A 157 6.21 8.94 -7.85
CA ILE A 157 4.78 8.99 -7.55
C ILE A 157 4.55 10.25 -6.71
N SER A 158 3.73 11.18 -7.20
CA SER A 158 3.36 12.40 -6.50
C SER A 158 1.86 12.43 -6.28
N ILE A 159 1.45 12.68 -5.04
CA ILE A 159 0.05 12.81 -4.64
C ILE A 159 -0.10 14.18 -3.97
N ASP A 160 -0.88 15.06 -4.58
CA ASP A 160 -1.16 16.39 -4.04
C ASP A 160 -2.65 16.56 -3.78
N ASN A 161 -3.01 16.91 -2.54
CA ASN A 161 -4.39 16.97 -2.06
C ASN A 161 -5.20 15.71 -2.38
N GLY A 162 -4.50 14.57 -2.43
CA GLY A 162 -5.01 13.25 -2.77
C GLY A 162 -4.58 12.18 -1.78
N ALA A 163 -4.93 10.91 -2.01
CA ALA A 163 -4.48 9.83 -1.13
C ALA A 163 -3.94 8.63 -1.91
N LEU A 164 -2.89 8.00 -1.38
CA LEU A 164 -2.47 6.67 -1.80
C LEU A 164 -2.98 5.65 -0.78
N PHE A 165 -3.94 4.84 -1.18
CA PHE A 165 -4.52 3.81 -0.35
C PHE A 165 -4.02 2.43 -0.78
N ASN A 166 -3.13 1.84 0.01
CA ASN A 166 -2.70 0.46 -0.17
C ASN A 166 -3.60 -0.47 0.65
N ALA A 167 -4.52 -1.16 -0.01
CA ALA A 167 -5.43 -2.10 0.62
C ALA A 167 -4.68 -3.30 1.23
N ALA A 168 -5.37 -4.10 2.05
CA ALA A 168 -4.76 -5.22 2.79
C ALA A 168 -4.05 -6.27 1.89
N SER A 169 -4.54 -6.49 0.67
CA SER A 169 -3.89 -7.38 -0.31
C SER A 169 -2.80 -6.68 -1.14
N GLY A 170 -2.73 -5.35 -1.06
CA GLY A 170 -1.86 -4.53 -1.89
C GLY A 170 -0.41 -4.58 -1.44
N THR A 171 0.49 -4.59 -2.41
CA THR A 171 1.93 -4.46 -2.21
C THR A 171 2.46 -3.26 -2.99
N ILE A 172 3.22 -2.39 -2.34
CA ILE A 172 3.96 -1.31 -2.98
C ILE A 172 5.45 -1.53 -2.74
N ASN A 173 6.22 -1.68 -3.81
CA ASN A 173 7.66 -1.81 -3.79
C ASN A 173 8.28 -0.51 -4.29
N ASN A 174 8.64 0.38 -3.37
CA ASN A 174 9.36 1.62 -3.69
C ASN A 174 10.86 1.34 -3.76
N ASN A 175 11.36 0.97 -4.93
CA ASN A 175 12.75 0.62 -5.17
C ASN A 175 13.55 1.82 -5.63
N LEU A 176 14.85 1.88 -5.30
CA LEU A 176 15.75 2.90 -5.85
C LEU A 176 15.68 2.96 -7.39
N PRO A 177 15.68 4.17 -7.98
CA PRO A 177 15.76 5.49 -7.35
C PRO A 177 14.38 6.10 -6.96
N GLY A 178 13.34 5.28 -6.88
CA GLY A 178 11.96 5.70 -6.78
C GLY A 178 11.62 6.55 -5.57
N THR A 179 10.67 7.46 -5.80
CA THR A 179 10.16 8.41 -4.82
C THR A 179 8.64 8.31 -4.74
N ILE A 180 8.11 8.41 -3.53
CA ILE A 180 6.68 8.62 -3.28
C ILE A 180 6.57 9.89 -2.44
N THR A 181 5.81 10.87 -2.91
CA THR A 181 5.60 12.14 -2.23
C THR A 181 4.12 12.39 -2.03
N ALA A 182 3.71 12.66 -0.79
CA ALA A 182 2.36 13.07 -0.44
C ALA A 182 2.35 14.49 0.13
N SER A 183 1.39 15.30 -0.33
CA SER A 183 1.13 16.66 0.15
C SER A 183 -0.35 16.97 0.21
N GLY A 184 -0.73 17.92 1.07
CA GLY A 184 -2.11 18.41 1.21
C GLY A 184 -2.93 17.66 2.24
N VAL A 185 -4.25 17.92 2.28
CA VAL A 185 -5.16 17.51 3.37
C VAL A 185 -5.50 16.01 3.38
N THR A 186 -4.87 15.21 2.53
CA THR A 186 -5.12 13.76 2.44
C THR A 186 -3.79 13.03 2.34
N GLY A 187 -3.65 11.98 3.14
CA GLY A 187 -2.39 11.28 3.38
C GLY A 187 -2.25 9.93 2.65
N GLU A 188 -1.13 9.28 2.93
CA GLU A 188 -0.88 7.89 2.54
C GLU A 188 -1.46 6.95 3.62
N VAL A 189 -2.19 5.92 3.18
CA VAL A 189 -2.75 4.91 4.09
C VAL A 189 -2.29 3.54 3.62
N ASN A 190 -1.59 2.83 4.50
CA ASN A 190 -1.11 1.48 4.25
C ASN A 190 -1.83 0.46 5.13
N ARG A 191 -2.67 -0.39 4.53
CA ARG A 191 -3.24 -1.59 5.16
C ARG A 191 -2.60 -2.88 4.68
N GLY A 192 -1.88 -2.83 3.56
CA GLY A 192 -1.16 -3.96 2.97
C GLY A 192 0.32 -3.95 3.34
N THR A 193 1.18 -4.18 2.36
CA THR A 193 2.64 -4.12 2.52
C THR A 193 3.26 -3.00 1.70
N ILE A 194 4.06 -2.14 2.33
CA ILE A 194 4.97 -1.22 1.64
C ILE A 194 6.41 -1.67 1.91
N ASN A 195 7.16 -1.91 0.85
CA ASN A 195 8.59 -2.19 0.88
C ASN A 195 9.34 -0.98 0.34
N ASN A 196 9.87 -0.16 1.23
CA ASN A 196 10.63 1.03 0.88
C ASN A 196 12.13 0.71 0.82
N ARG A 197 12.76 1.03 -0.30
CA ARG A 197 14.21 1.12 -0.52
C ARG A 197 14.59 2.47 -1.13
N GLY A 198 13.63 3.22 -1.67
CA GLY A 198 13.77 4.58 -2.17
C GLY A 198 13.40 5.61 -1.10
N ILE A 199 12.70 6.67 -1.50
CA ILE A 199 12.31 7.76 -0.61
C ILE A 199 10.78 7.82 -0.53
N ILE A 200 10.26 7.98 0.68
CA ILE A 200 8.87 8.37 0.94
C ILE A 200 8.91 9.71 1.67
N THR A 201 8.21 10.72 1.19
CA THR A 201 8.18 12.06 1.77
C THR A 201 6.75 12.54 1.96
N VAL A 202 6.43 12.98 3.18
CA VAL A 202 5.11 13.52 3.54
C VAL A 202 5.28 14.99 3.92
N THR A 203 4.46 15.87 3.33
CA THR A 203 4.55 17.33 3.50
C THR A 203 3.17 17.99 3.58
N ASN A 204 3.14 19.28 3.93
CA ASN A 204 1.96 20.16 3.78
C ASN A 204 0.64 19.53 4.29
N GLU A 205 0.48 19.36 5.60
CA GLU A 205 -0.75 18.84 6.22
C GLU A 205 -1.08 17.37 5.92
N ALA A 206 -0.35 16.67 5.05
CA ALA A 206 -0.59 15.25 4.79
C ALA A 206 -0.22 14.37 6.00
N GLY A 207 -0.75 13.16 6.07
CA GLY A 207 -0.36 12.14 7.05
C GLY A 207 0.18 10.87 6.39
N LEU A 208 0.89 10.05 7.17
CA LEU A 208 1.16 8.65 6.82
C LEU A 208 0.60 7.74 7.91
N GLU A 209 -0.40 6.95 7.55
CA GLU A 209 -1.02 5.94 8.42
C GLU A 209 -0.58 4.55 8.00
N ASN A 210 0.00 3.80 8.93
CA ASN A 210 0.38 2.40 8.74
C ASN A 210 -0.46 1.48 9.64
N ASP A 211 -1.45 0.82 9.02
CA ASP A 211 -2.25 -0.25 9.61
C ASP A 211 -1.75 -1.65 9.22
N GLY A 212 -0.93 -1.73 8.17
CA GLY A 212 -0.36 -2.96 7.63
C GLY A 212 1.09 -3.17 8.03
N THR A 213 1.92 -3.56 7.07
CA THR A 213 3.37 -3.68 7.23
C THR A 213 4.10 -2.64 6.38
N LEU A 214 4.94 -1.83 7.03
CA LEU A 214 5.83 -0.87 6.40
C LEU A 214 7.28 -1.29 6.65
N ASN A 215 7.93 -1.79 5.61
CA ASN A 215 9.33 -2.20 5.64
C ASN A 215 10.20 -1.09 5.07
N ASN A 216 10.80 -0.28 5.93
CA ASN A 216 11.83 0.68 5.53
C ASN A 216 13.19 -0.02 5.51
N ASN A 217 13.62 -0.48 4.36
CA ASN A 217 14.86 -1.25 4.20
C ASN A 217 16.10 -0.35 4.30
N TRP A 218 17.30 -0.95 4.30
CA TRP A 218 18.58 -0.26 4.55
C TRP A 218 18.80 1.05 3.78
N SER A 219 18.48 1.08 2.48
CA SER A 219 18.62 2.28 1.64
C SER A 219 17.40 3.20 1.68
N GLY A 220 16.32 2.76 2.33
CA GLY A 220 15.05 3.44 2.39
C GLY A 220 15.11 4.66 3.30
N HIS A 221 14.48 5.73 2.84
CA HIS A 221 14.26 6.95 3.60
C HIS A 221 12.76 7.21 3.73
N ILE A 222 12.32 7.56 4.92
CA ILE A 222 10.97 8.05 5.19
C ILE A 222 11.11 9.38 5.91
N ASP A 223 10.58 10.42 5.30
CA ASP A 223 10.64 11.80 5.77
C ASP A 223 9.24 12.33 6.03
N ILE A 224 8.93 12.60 7.29
CA ILE A 224 7.68 13.23 7.71
C ILE A 224 8.00 14.68 8.08
N ALA A 225 7.70 15.61 7.17
CA ALA A 225 8.09 17.00 7.33
C ALA A 225 7.32 17.72 8.44
N ALA A 226 7.80 18.89 8.87
CA ALA A 226 7.05 19.73 9.79
C ALA A 226 5.76 20.26 9.15
N GLY A 227 4.72 20.47 9.97
CA GLY A 227 3.42 20.97 9.50
C GLY A 227 2.55 19.91 8.82
N THR A 228 2.89 18.63 8.94
CA THR A 228 2.07 17.47 8.53
C THR A 228 1.17 17.00 9.69
N GLU A 229 0.18 16.16 9.39
CA GLU A 229 -0.57 15.41 10.42
C GLU A 229 0.32 14.43 11.19
N GLY A 230 1.42 13.98 10.59
CA GLY A 230 2.43 13.15 11.24
C GLY A 230 2.42 11.70 10.76
N PHE A 231 2.90 10.80 11.61
CA PHE A 231 2.92 9.36 11.35
C PHE A 231 2.15 8.60 12.42
N GLY A 232 1.13 7.84 11.99
CA GLY A 232 0.37 6.92 12.84
C GLY A 232 0.71 5.48 12.50
N ASN A 233 1.04 4.66 13.49
CA ASN A 233 1.31 3.24 13.31
C ASN A 233 0.40 2.39 14.20
N THR A 234 -0.59 1.73 13.61
CA THR A 234 -1.38 0.68 14.27
C THR A 234 -0.91 -0.73 13.87
N GLY A 235 -0.19 -0.83 12.74
CA GLY A 235 0.40 -2.06 12.22
C GLY A 235 1.84 -2.29 12.67
N THR A 236 2.69 -2.74 11.73
CA THR A 236 4.11 -2.99 11.97
C THR A 236 4.99 -2.10 11.09
N LEU A 237 5.89 -1.33 11.70
CA LEU A 237 6.99 -0.65 11.04
C LEU A 237 8.30 -1.42 11.30
N ASN A 238 8.96 -1.88 10.25
CA ASN A 238 10.31 -2.44 10.30
C ASN A 238 11.29 -1.43 9.71
N ASN A 239 11.95 -0.66 10.58
CA ASN A 239 12.90 0.36 10.17
C ASN A 239 14.35 -0.16 10.23
N ASN A 240 14.89 -0.53 9.07
CA ASN A 240 16.32 -0.81 8.86
C ASN A 240 17.07 0.33 8.16
N GLY A 241 16.35 1.30 7.59
CA GLY A 241 16.90 2.48 6.92
C GLY A 241 16.85 3.73 7.79
N HIS A 242 16.45 4.85 7.20
CA HIS A 242 16.30 6.14 7.87
C HIS A 242 14.82 6.53 7.96
N PHE A 243 14.38 6.85 9.16
CA PHE A 243 13.05 7.41 9.44
C PHE A 243 13.24 8.73 10.20
N ASP A 244 12.92 9.84 9.56
CA ASP A 244 13.04 11.16 10.14
C ASP A 244 11.65 11.81 10.20
N ALA A 245 11.26 12.25 11.41
CA ALA A 245 9.97 12.89 11.62
C ALA A 245 10.14 14.24 12.33
N ALA A 246 9.75 15.29 11.63
CA ALA A 246 9.59 16.65 12.11
C ALA A 246 8.13 17.00 12.44
N ALA A 247 7.29 15.98 12.62
CA ALA A 247 5.91 16.06 13.08
C ALA A 247 5.62 14.96 14.12
N PRO A 248 4.43 14.96 14.76
CA PRO A 248 4.08 13.95 15.75
C PRO A 248 4.16 12.52 15.19
N VAL A 249 4.61 11.60 16.04
CA VAL A 249 4.59 10.17 15.77
C VAL A 249 3.80 9.47 16.86
N GLU A 250 2.78 8.71 16.47
CA GLU A 250 1.98 7.88 17.36
C GLU A 250 2.13 6.41 17.00
N ASN A 251 2.59 5.61 17.96
CA ASN A 251 2.68 4.18 17.85
C ASN A 251 1.62 3.50 18.71
N LEU A 252 0.66 2.84 18.08
CA LEU A 252 -0.32 1.93 18.69
C LEU A 252 0.00 0.46 18.38
N GLY A 253 0.89 0.20 17.42
CA GLY A 253 1.29 -1.13 16.97
C GLY A 253 2.73 -1.49 17.36
N ILE A 254 3.48 -2.05 16.41
CA ILE A 254 4.85 -2.51 16.60
C ILE A 254 5.81 -1.66 15.76
N ILE A 255 6.85 -1.14 16.39
CA ILE A 255 7.99 -0.53 15.70
C ILE A 255 9.23 -1.37 16.01
N ASN A 256 9.86 -1.91 14.97
CA ASN A 256 11.14 -2.59 15.04
C ASN A 256 12.21 -1.70 14.42
N ASN A 257 12.96 -0.99 15.26
CA ASN A 257 14.05 -0.13 14.83
C ASN A 257 15.40 -0.86 14.89
N ARG A 258 16.04 -0.98 13.72
CA ARG A 258 17.41 -1.48 13.53
C ARG A 258 18.28 -0.50 12.73
N GLY A 259 17.66 0.50 12.10
CA GLY A 259 18.32 1.61 11.43
C GLY A 259 18.32 2.89 12.28
N SER A 260 18.17 4.04 11.63
CA SER A 260 18.07 5.34 12.30
C SER A 260 16.62 5.80 12.35
N MET A 261 16.18 6.23 13.54
CA MET A 261 14.91 6.91 13.75
C MET A 261 15.18 8.24 14.48
N SER A 262 14.92 9.39 13.85
CA SER A 262 15.11 10.71 14.45
C SER A 262 13.80 11.46 14.54
N LEU A 263 13.41 11.82 15.77
CA LEU A 263 12.11 12.42 16.08
C LEU A 263 12.31 13.79 16.71
N LEU A 264 11.84 14.84 16.01
CA LEU A 264 12.08 16.23 16.39
C LEU A 264 10.97 16.83 17.26
N VAL A 265 9.76 16.23 17.28
CA VAL A 265 8.57 16.85 17.90
C VAL A 265 8.05 16.06 19.10
N PHE A 266 7.18 15.09 18.89
CA PHE A 266 6.65 14.23 19.97
C PHE A 266 6.52 12.81 19.45
N PHE A 267 6.94 11.87 20.27
CA PHE A 267 6.72 10.44 20.07
C PHE A 267 5.85 9.90 21.21
N THR A 268 4.75 9.26 20.84
CA THR A 268 3.89 8.56 21.78
C THR A 268 3.91 7.07 21.49
N ASN A 269 4.36 6.28 22.46
CA ASN A 269 4.18 4.82 22.44
C ASN A 269 2.95 4.49 23.29
N SER A 270 1.81 4.38 22.63
CA SER A 270 0.49 4.24 23.23
C SER A 270 0.30 2.87 23.88
N GLU A 271 -0.72 2.74 24.75
CA GLU A 271 -1.01 1.49 25.47
C GLU A 271 -1.17 0.30 24.49
N GLY A 272 -0.55 -0.84 24.83
CA GLY A 272 -0.54 -2.04 23.99
C GLY A 272 0.53 -2.03 22.88
N ALA A 273 1.15 -0.89 22.60
CA ALA A 273 2.19 -0.77 21.59
C ALA A 273 3.54 -1.34 22.05
N THR A 274 4.42 -1.62 21.08
CA THR A 274 5.80 -2.06 21.35
C THR A 274 6.79 -1.33 20.45
N LEU A 275 7.85 -0.79 21.06
CA LEU A 275 9.03 -0.30 20.37
C LEU A 275 10.21 -1.21 20.69
N ASN A 276 10.76 -1.87 19.67
CA ASN A 276 11.97 -2.68 19.78
C ASN A 276 13.12 -1.95 19.10
N ASN A 277 14.06 -1.41 19.87
CA ASN A 277 15.28 -0.81 19.36
C ASN A 277 16.44 -1.79 19.53
N SER A 278 17.03 -2.28 18.44
CA SER A 278 17.97 -3.40 18.49
C SER A 278 19.03 -3.35 17.39
N GLY A 279 20.08 -4.18 17.50
CA GLY A 279 21.14 -4.25 16.49
C GLY A 279 21.94 -2.95 16.44
N GLN A 280 22.02 -2.32 15.25
CA GLN A 280 22.62 -1.00 15.07
C GLN A 280 21.60 0.14 15.23
N GLY A 281 20.40 -0.19 15.72
CA GLY A 281 19.29 0.73 15.91
C GLY A 281 19.70 1.96 16.72
N THR A 282 19.49 3.13 16.15
CA THR A 282 19.58 4.40 16.87
C THR A 282 18.21 5.05 16.87
N PHE A 283 17.71 5.34 18.07
CA PHE A 283 16.49 6.11 18.29
C PHE A 283 16.87 7.45 18.89
N ILE A 284 16.76 8.53 18.12
CA ILE A 284 17.13 9.89 18.52
C ILE A 284 15.85 10.64 18.85
N ASN A 285 15.66 10.94 20.13
CA ASN A 285 14.61 11.82 20.59
C ASN A 285 15.16 13.23 20.80
N GLN A 286 14.73 14.17 19.96
CA GLN A 286 14.99 15.61 20.14
C GLN A 286 13.72 16.34 20.58
N GLY A 287 12.56 15.75 20.31
CA GLY A 287 11.28 16.12 20.85
C GLY A 287 11.02 15.53 22.23
N GLY A 288 9.76 15.38 22.64
CA GLY A 288 9.35 14.64 23.84
C GLY A 288 8.97 13.18 23.54
N LEU A 289 9.26 12.27 24.47
CA LEU A 289 8.89 10.84 24.37
C LEU A 289 7.93 10.49 25.51
N ALA A 290 6.68 10.16 25.19
CA ALA A 290 5.71 9.64 26.15
C ALA A 290 5.54 8.13 25.94
N ASN A 291 5.91 7.34 26.94
CA ASN A 291 5.76 5.89 26.91
C ASN A 291 4.63 5.44 27.84
N PHE A 292 3.59 4.87 27.24
CA PHE A 292 2.48 4.21 27.93
C PHE A 292 2.49 2.69 27.74
N ALA A 293 3.48 2.13 27.04
CA ALA A 293 3.59 0.69 26.80
C ALA A 293 5.04 0.19 26.85
N ILE A 294 5.43 -0.73 25.97
CA ILE A 294 6.72 -1.42 26.09
C ILE A 294 7.74 -0.77 25.15
N ILE A 295 8.89 -0.41 25.71
CA ILE A 295 10.11 -0.08 24.97
C ILE A 295 11.17 -1.09 25.35
N ASN A 296 11.61 -1.91 24.39
CA ASN A 296 12.73 -2.82 24.53
C ASN A 296 13.94 -2.22 23.83
N ASN A 297 14.90 -1.75 24.62
CA ASN A 297 16.16 -1.21 24.14
C ASN A 297 17.30 -2.21 24.32
N HIS A 298 17.86 -2.61 23.19
CA HIS A 298 19.08 -3.41 23.07
C HIS A 298 20.16 -2.68 22.24
N ALA A 299 19.95 -1.40 21.94
CA ALA A 299 20.85 -0.56 21.14
C ALA A 299 20.90 0.85 21.72
N LEU A 300 20.98 1.91 20.90
CA LEU A 300 21.10 3.29 21.38
C LEU A 300 19.74 4.01 21.36
N ILE A 301 19.31 4.49 22.52
CA ILE A 301 18.34 5.58 22.65
C ILE A 301 19.13 6.83 23.03
N ASP A 302 19.09 7.86 22.20
CA ASP A 302 19.77 9.14 22.40
C ASP A 302 18.73 10.25 22.58
N ASN A 303 18.54 10.67 23.83
CA ASN A 303 17.61 11.71 24.23
C ASN A 303 18.35 13.04 24.42
N ARG A 304 18.21 13.93 23.44
CA ARG A 304 19.08 15.11 23.31
C ARG A 304 18.50 16.39 23.90
N ASN A 305 17.20 16.65 23.74
CA ASN A 305 16.67 18.00 23.95
C ASN A 305 15.34 18.08 24.74
N ASN A 306 14.79 16.97 25.23
CA ASN A 306 13.55 16.98 26.03
C ASN A 306 13.43 15.76 26.96
N GLN A 307 12.28 15.54 27.58
CA GLN A 307 12.03 14.45 28.52
C GLN A 307 11.61 13.12 27.86
N ILE A 308 11.94 12.03 28.55
CA ILE A 308 11.31 10.72 28.40
C ILE A 308 10.37 10.56 29.60
N ASP A 309 9.07 10.55 29.34
CA ASP A 309 8.03 10.29 30.33
C ASP A 309 7.61 8.83 30.26
N ASN A 310 8.05 8.03 31.23
CA ASN A 310 7.58 6.66 31.40
C ASN A 310 6.35 6.64 32.32
N MET A 311 5.18 6.55 31.71
CA MET A 311 3.87 6.71 32.35
C MET A 311 3.44 5.42 33.07
N ASN A 312 2.33 5.47 33.83
CA ASN A 312 1.86 4.39 34.74
C ASN A 312 1.83 2.98 34.11
N SER A 313 1.52 2.86 32.83
CA SER A 313 1.49 1.60 32.07
C SER A 313 2.78 1.33 31.28
N GLY A 314 3.66 2.31 31.15
CA GLY A 314 4.88 2.25 30.36
C GLY A 314 6.00 1.49 31.06
N THR A 315 6.67 0.59 30.35
CA THR A 315 7.88 -0.12 30.79
C THR A 315 9.00 0.12 29.79
N ILE A 316 10.19 0.45 30.29
CA ILE A 316 11.41 0.53 29.47
C ILE A 316 12.35 -0.58 29.94
N ASN A 317 12.55 -1.57 29.08
CA ASN A 317 13.51 -2.64 29.29
C ASN A 317 14.80 -2.29 28.53
N ASN A 318 15.83 -1.91 29.25
CA ASN A 318 17.14 -1.63 28.68
C ASN A 318 18.07 -2.80 29.00
N THR A 319 18.13 -3.77 28.10
CA THR A 319 18.92 -5.00 28.24
C THR A 319 20.04 -4.96 27.21
N PHE A 320 21.28 -4.75 27.65
CA PHE A 320 22.46 -4.52 26.77
C PHE A 320 22.41 -3.27 25.88
N GLY A 321 21.38 -2.43 26.02
CA GLY A 321 21.27 -1.13 25.35
C GLY A 321 21.90 0.01 26.14
N THR A 322 22.07 1.15 25.48
CA THR A 322 22.44 2.44 26.08
C THR A 322 21.27 3.40 25.95
N ILE A 323 20.89 4.03 27.07
CA ILE A 323 20.02 5.20 27.08
C ILE A 323 20.91 6.39 27.46
N ASP A 324 21.16 7.25 26.50
CA ASP A 324 21.93 8.47 26.68
C ASP A 324 20.97 9.65 26.83
N ASN A 325 21.03 10.32 27.97
CA ASN A 325 20.13 11.40 28.32
C ASN A 325 20.93 12.70 28.50
N ARG A 326 21.42 13.25 27.38
CA ARG A 326 22.37 14.38 27.37
C ARG A 326 21.73 15.75 27.51
N GLY A 327 20.42 15.89 27.32
CA GLY A 327 19.73 17.17 27.54
C GLY A 327 18.28 17.05 27.99
N GLY A 328 17.92 15.93 28.61
CA GLY A 328 16.56 15.62 29.05
C GLY A 328 16.41 15.20 30.51
N ILE A 329 15.18 14.94 30.92
CA ILE A 329 14.83 14.29 32.20
C ILE A 329 14.15 12.96 31.86
N ILE A 330 14.47 11.88 32.58
CA ILE A 330 13.68 10.65 32.52
C ILE A 330 12.72 10.67 33.71
N ASN A 331 11.44 10.95 33.45
CA ASN A 331 10.39 10.93 34.46
C ASN A 331 9.79 9.53 34.53
N ILE A 332 10.04 8.83 35.63
CA ILE A 332 9.41 7.54 35.92
C ILE A 332 8.18 7.84 36.76
N LEU A 333 7.05 8.04 36.08
CA LEU A 333 5.75 8.23 36.72
C LEU A 333 5.07 6.89 36.96
N GLY A 334 5.45 5.86 36.21
CA GLY A 334 4.88 4.52 36.25
C GLY A 334 5.81 3.35 36.56
N ASN A 335 5.68 2.28 35.77
CA ASN A 335 6.45 1.05 35.93
C ASN A 335 7.97 1.28 35.76
N PRO A 336 8.83 0.38 36.27
CA PRO A 336 10.26 0.62 36.34
C PRO A 336 10.94 0.74 34.96
N VAL A 337 12.06 1.45 34.94
CA VAL A 337 13.09 1.32 33.91
C VAL A 337 14.00 0.17 34.35
N ASN A 338 13.88 -0.97 33.67
CA ASN A 338 14.68 -2.16 33.98
C ASN A 338 16.01 -2.06 33.24
N ASN A 339 17.09 -1.79 33.98
CA ASN A 339 18.44 -1.85 33.45
C ASN A 339 19.05 -3.20 33.82
N GLU A 340 19.17 -4.09 32.84
CA GLU A 340 19.90 -5.34 33.00
C GLU A 340 21.30 -5.17 32.39
N CYS A 341 22.29 -5.00 33.27
CA CYS A 341 23.70 -5.10 32.90
C CYS A 341 24.10 -6.58 32.71
N PRO A 342 25.08 -6.88 31.84
CA PRO A 342 25.71 -8.20 31.78
C PRO A 342 26.32 -8.65 33.11
#